data_AF-A0A7C0X7K3-F1
#
_entry.id   AF-A0A7C0X7K3-F1
#
_cell.length_a   1.000
_cell.length_b   1.000
_cell.length_c   1.000
_cell.angle_alpha   90.00
_cell.angle_beta   90.00
_cell.angle_gamma   90.00
#
_symmetry.space_group_name_H-M   'P 1'
#
loop_
_entity.id
_entity.type
_entity.pdbx_description
1 polymer ?
#
loop_
_entity_poly.entity_id
_entity_poly.type
_entity_poly.pdbx_seq_one_letter_code
_entity_poly.pdbx_strand_id
1 'polypeptide(L)'
;MIRKLLLVLSIVILASTLPGCIEPTEYMVEMRDGVHLATDVYLPPNLNEPHGVILIRTPYNKDNLRLVGISFAKSGWPTVIQDMRGRFASEGIDTVFRNAHTDGPDTLEWIASQEWCNGKIATFGGSALGINQYFMAGANPRHLACQFISVATPEFYKHAVYQGGEFRKSLVELWLQAQGSLFILPEYFEHENYTLDYWTNITLEDKWSNVNIPAVHLGGWYDIFLQGTIDGFMGYQYKGGPGARGKSKLVIGPWTHGKHGVEQGELVYPDNAEDNFSFAMFVDMIEEYTMNQGNDFDKWPTVIYYVMGAVNETNAPGNQWRVADNWPPLPYTETKWYLHGDGLLSREYPGDYSPITYTYDPSDPVPTIGGQNLNIPAGPYDQRSVEGREDILVFNSPVLEEPFEATGPVKAILYVSSDCIDTDFTVKLIDVYPDGRAMLITDSIIRMRNRNGFDHWEFMEPGEIYKVEVDLWSTSYIWNKGHRIRVDISSSNYPRFLANPNTGEPMGRNTTYKVAHNTIYLDSLHPSCIVLPWIKSTENTKTLWEFLRETKFNTPPLLGRKPFFS
;
A
#
# COMPACT_ATOMS: atom_id res chain seq x y z
N MET A 1 21.94 20.65 -10.40
CA MET A 1 22.52 19.68 -9.43
C MET A 1 21.55 18.49 -9.31
N ILE A 2 21.24 17.87 -10.46
CA ILE A 2 20.18 16.87 -10.64
C ILE A 2 20.89 15.59 -11.07
N ARG A 3 21.07 14.65 -10.14
CA ARG A 3 21.47 13.25 -10.33
C ARG A 3 21.56 12.62 -8.94
N LYS A 4 20.45 12.02 -8.49
CA LYS A 4 20.33 10.99 -7.43
C LYS A 4 18.90 11.03 -6.87
N LEU A 5 17.95 10.39 -7.56
CA LEU A 5 16.79 9.75 -6.94
C LEU A 5 16.10 8.86 -7.98
N LEU A 6 16.68 7.67 -8.15
CA LEU A 6 16.02 6.50 -8.73
C LEU A 6 16.31 5.43 -7.70
N LEU A 7 15.41 5.26 -6.73
CA LEU A 7 15.48 4.12 -5.83
C LEU A 7 14.72 2.95 -6.48
N VAL A 8 15.18 2.60 -7.68
CA VAL A 8 15.09 1.24 -8.21
C VAL A 8 16.24 0.50 -7.52
N LEU A 9 16.03 -0.73 -7.08
CA LEU A 9 17.11 -1.64 -6.68
C LEU A 9 18.01 -1.84 -7.91
N SER A 10 18.93 -0.90 -8.13
CA SER A 10 19.75 -0.77 -9.33
C SER A 10 21.12 -1.33 -9.00
N ILE A 11 21.21 -2.65 -8.92
CA ILE A 11 22.51 -3.32 -8.97
C ILE A 11 22.90 -3.37 -10.44
N VAL A 12 23.47 -2.26 -10.95
CA VAL A 12 24.19 -2.26 -12.22
C VAL A 12 25.57 -2.85 -11.93
N ILE A 13 25.74 -4.14 -12.19
CA ILE A 13 27.06 -4.78 -12.25
C ILE A 13 27.28 -5.21 -13.70
N LEU A 14 28.37 -4.70 -14.29
CA LEU A 14 28.92 -5.14 -15.56
C LEU A 14 29.09 -6.67 -15.52
N ALA A 15 28.35 -7.38 -16.38
CA ALA A 15 28.52 -8.81 -16.57
C ALA A 15 29.85 -9.08 -17.28
N SER A 16 30.90 -9.38 -16.51
CA SER A 16 31.94 -10.28 -17.00
C SER A 16 31.35 -11.69 -16.96
N THR A 17 31.26 -12.32 -18.13
CA THR A 17 30.85 -13.72 -18.32
C THR A 17 31.73 -14.65 -17.49
N LEU A 18 31.25 -15.05 -16.31
CA LEU A 18 31.84 -16.12 -15.53
C LEU A 18 31.31 -17.46 -16.06
N PRO A 19 32.17 -18.46 -16.35
CA PRO A 19 31.74 -19.80 -16.73
C PRO A 19 30.84 -20.41 -15.64
N GLY A 20 29.67 -20.94 -16.03
CA GLY A 20 28.70 -21.56 -15.11
C GLY A 20 27.52 -20.68 -14.68
N CYS A 21 27.34 -19.50 -15.29
CA CYS A 21 26.14 -18.70 -15.09
C CYS A 21 24.96 -19.29 -15.89
N ILE A 22 23.76 -19.31 -15.28
CA ILE A 22 22.54 -19.74 -15.97
C ILE A 22 22.16 -18.62 -16.94
N GLU A 23 22.15 -18.94 -18.24
CA GLU A 23 21.73 -18.01 -19.29
C GLU A 23 20.24 -18.21 -19.60
N PRO A 24 19.46 -17.14 -19.79
CA PRO A 24 18.07 -17.27 -20.20
C PRO A 24 17.97 -17.82 -21.61
N THR A 25 16.93 -18.61 -21.87
CA THR A 25 16.43 -18.79 -23.24
C THR A 25 15.35 -17.74 -23.48
N GLU A 26 15.49 -16.96 -24.55
CA GLU A 26 14.58 -15.87 -24.89
C GLU A 26 13.49 -16.35 -25.84
N TYR A 27 12.25 -15.90 -25.61
CA TYR A 27 11.07 -16.21 -26.40
C TYR A 27 10.26 -14.95 -26.68
N MET A 28 9.54 -14.97 -27.81
CA MET A 28 8.46 -14.05 -28.12
C MET A 28 7.15 -14.83 -28.02
N VAL A 29 6.44 -14.69 -26.90
CA VAL A 29 5.25 -15.49 -26.59
C VAL A 29 4.01 -14.83 -27.19
N GLU A 30 3.35 -15.51 -28.12
CA GLU A 30 2.13 -15.03 -28.78
C GLU A 30 0.93 -15.06 -27.81
N MET A 31 0.26 -13.92 -27.66
CA MET A 31 -0.99 -13.77 -26.91
C MET A 31 -2.19 -14.10 -27.79
N ARG A 32 -3.40 -14.21 -27.23
CA ARG A 32 -4.63 -14.55 -27.97
C ARG A 32 -4.99 -13.61 -29.13
N ASP A 33 -4.45 -12.40 -29.12
CA ASP A 33 -4.66 -11.36 -30.13
C ASP A 33 -3.51 -11.26 -31.15
N GLY A 34 -2.54 -12.18 -31.10
CA GLY A 34 -1.40 -12.27 -32.02
C GLY A 34 -0.24 -11.32 -31.66
N VAL A 35 -0.33 -10.56 -30.56
CA VAL A 35 0.78 -9.74 -30.06
C VAL A 35 1.78 -10.62 -29.33
N HIS A 36 3.08 -10.38 -29.54
CA HIS A 36 4.13 -11.17 -28.90
C HIS A 36 4.77 -10.46 -27.72
N LEU A 37 4.88 -11.14 -26.58
CA LEU A 37 5.52 -10.64 -25.38
C LEU A 37 6.91 -11.25 -25.17
N ALA A 38 7.91 -10.40 -25.01
CA ALA A 38 9.29 -10.81 -24.78
C ALA A 38 9.45 -11.46 -23.40
N THR A 39 10.00 -12.67 -23.40
CA THR A 39 9.99 -13.56 -22.24
C THR A 39 11.33 -14.30 -22.10
N ASP A 40 11.93 -14.21 -20.93
CA ASP A 40 13.14 -14.96 -20.57
C ASP A 40 12.78 -16.18 -19.72
N VAL A 41 13.35 -17.33 -20.06
CA VAL A 41 13.21 -18.58 -19.31
C VAL A 41 14.56 -18.99 -18.72
N TYR A 42 14.62 -19.08 -17.40
CA TYR A 42 15.78 -19.53 -16.63
C TYR A 42 15.49 -20.93 -16.07
N LEU A 43 16.19 -21.94 -16.58
CA LEU A 43 16.02 -23.33 -16.13
C LEU A 43 17.16 -23.74 -15.17
N PRO A 44 16.85 -24.52 -14.11
CA PRO A 44 17.88 -25.13 -13.28
C PRO A 44 18.79 -26.05 -14.12
N PRO A 45 20.11 -26.09 -13.88
CA PRO A 45 21.05 -26.86 -14.70
C PRO A 45 20.86 -28.38 -14.61
N ASN A 46 20.20 -28.88 -13.56
CA ASN A 46 19.95 -30.30 -13.33
C ASN A 46 18.45 -30.63 -13.33
N LEU A 47 17.64 -29.87 -14.08
CA LEU A 47 16.21 -30.13 -14.21
C LEU A 47 15.98 -31.38 -15.08
N ASN A 48 15.53 -32.47 -14.47
CA ASN A 48 15.37 -33.77 -15.13
C ASN A 48 13.91 -34.19 -15.33
N GLU A 49 12.97 -33.51 -14.66
CA GLU A 49 11.54 -33.80 -14.70
C GLU A 49 10.75 -32.47 -14.72
N PRO A 50 9.51 -32.46 -15.24
CA PRO A 50 8.65 -31.27 -15.20
C PRO A 50 8.46 -30.77 -13.77
N HIS A 51 8.54 -29.44 -13.56
CA HIS A 51 8.54 -28.82 -12.23
C HIS A 51 7.56 -27.65 -12.15
N GLY A 52 7.22 -27.24 -10.92
CA GLY A 52 6.50 -25.99 -10.66
C GLY A 52 7.34 -24.78 -11.10
N VAL A 53 6.66 -23.75 -11.60
CA VAL A 53 7.32 -22.59 -12.25
C VAL A 53 7.02 -21.31 -11.49
N ILE A 54 7.99 -20.40 -11.42
CA ILE A 54 7.79 -19.02 -10.92
C ILE A 54 7.67 -18.07 -12.11
N LEU A 55 6.55 -17.35 -12.21
CA LEU A 55 6.31 -16.31 -13.20
C LEU A 55 6.45 -14.92 -12.57
N ILE A 56 7.22 -14.06 -13.22
CA ILE A 56 7.37 -12.64 -12.91
C ILE A 56 7.01 -11.83 -14.16
N ARG A 57 5.99 -10.97 -14.08
CA ARG A 57 5.61 -10.06 -15.17
C ARG A 57 5.90 -8.63 -14.78
N THR A 58 6.71 -7.92 -15.56
CA THR A 58 7.27 -6.63 -15.17
C THR A 58 7.04 -5.54 -16.22
N PRO A 59 6.74 -4.29 -15.81
CA PRO A 59 6.79 -3.14 -16.70
C PRO A 59 8.15 -2.42 -16.67
N TYR A 60 9.17 -3.01 -16.02
CA TYR A 60 10.47 -2.39 -15.68
C TYR A 60 11.69 -3.00 -16.38
N ASN A 61 11.51 -3.60 -17.55
CA ASN A 61 12.50 -4.36 -18.33
C ASN A 61 12.89 -5.67 -17.64
N LYS A 62 12.56 -6.80 -18.26
CA LYS A 62 12.93 -8.15 -17.81
C LYS A 62 14.44 -8.30 -17.60
N ASP A 63 15.27 -7.58 -18.36
CA ASP A 63 16.74 -7.66 -18.28
C ASP A 63 17.26 -7.17 -16.91
N ASN A 64 16.55 -6.22 -16.29
CA ASN A 64 16.89 -5.71 -14.95
C ASN A 64 16.65 -6.75 -13.84
N LEU A 65 15.91 -7.82 -14.14
CA LEU A 65 15.58 -8.91 -13.22
C LEU A 65 16.39 -10.18 -13.48
N ARG A 66 17.41 -10.12 -14.34
CA ARG A 66 18.25 -11.28 -14.68
C ARG A 66 18.87 -11.98 -13.45
N LEU A 67 19.35 -11.21 -12.47
CA LEU A 67 19.88 -11.79 -11.23
C LEU A 67 18.81 -12.52 -10.41
N VAL A 68 17.56 -12.05 -10.44
CA VAL A 68 16.43 -12.73 -9.79
C VAL A 68 16.15 -14.07 -10.47
N GLY A 69 16.07 -14.08 -11.81
CA GLY A 69 15.89 -15.31 -12.61
C GLY A 69 16.99 -16.34 -12.37
N ILE A 70 18.26 -15.91 -12.41
CA ILE A 70 19.41 -16.78 -12.10
C ILE A 70 19.32 -17.33 -10.68
N SER A 71 18.92 -16.52 -9.71
CA SER A 71 18.91 -16.93 -8.31
C SER A 71 17.84 -17.99 -8.04
N PHE A 72 16.62 -17.81 -8.53
CA PHE A 72 15.58 -18.83 -8.41
C PHE A 72 15.95 -20.12 -9.16
N ALA A 73 16.50 -20.03 -10.38
CA ALA A 73 16.94 -21.19 -11.13
C ALA A 73 18.09 -21.95 -10.43
N LYS A 74 19.04 -21.24 -9.80
CA LYS A 74 20.08 -21.85 -8.94
C LYS A 74 19.49 -22.53 -7.71
N SER A 75 18.39 -22.00 -7.18
CA SER A 75 17.62 -22.61 -6.09
C SER A 75 16.70 -23.75 -6.54
N GLY A 76 16.74 -24.16 -7.81
CA GLY A 76 15.99 -25.31 -8.33
C GLY A 76 14.64 -24.97 -8.95
N TRP A 77 14.28 -23.69 -9.09
CA TRP A 77 12.98 -23.26 -9.61
C TRP A 77 13.07 -22.73 -11.04
N PRO A 78 12.45 -23.39 -12.04
CA PRO A 78 12.23 -22.78 -13.34
C PRO A 78 11.55 -21.42 -13.18
N THR A 79 12.15 -20.39 -13.79
CA THR A 79 11.69 -19.00 -13.63
C THR A 79 11.47 -18.36 -14.98
N VAL A 80 10.32 -17.73 -15.15
CA VAL A 80 9.92 -17.02 -16.35
C VAL A 80 9.76 -15.54 -16.03
N ILE A 81 10.46 -14.68 -16.76
CA ILE A 81 10.39 -13.23 -16.59
C ILE A 81 9.92 -12.61 -17.91
N GLN A 82 8.80 -11.90 -17.89
CA GLN A 82 8.17 -11.36 -19.09
C GLN A 82 8.01 -9.84 -19.00
N ASP A 83 8.37 -9.15 -20.07
CA ASP A 83 8.01 -7.75 -20.27
C ASP A 83 6.51 -7.63 -20.56
N MET A 84 5.82 -6.76 -19.83
CA MET A 84 4.41 -6.49 -20.11
C MET A 84 4.20 -5.91 -21.51
N ARG A 85 2.99 -6.05 -22.05
CA ARG A 85 2.59 -5.51 -23.36
C ARG A 85 2.97 -4.04 -23.53
N GLY A 86 3.55 -3.71 -24.68
CA GLY A 86 4.02 -2.36 -25.03
C GLY A 86 5.20 -1.86 -24.21
N ARG A 87 5.87 -2.75 -23.44
CA ARG A 87 7.07 -2.42 -22.64
C ARG A 87 8.30 -3.08 -23.25
N PHE A 88 9.37 -2.29 -23.37
CA PHE A 88 10.69 -2.76 -23.77
C PHE A 88 10.67 -3.65 -25.03
N ALA A 89 10.99 -4.94 -24.91
CA ALA A 89 11.07 -5.84 -26.04
C ALA A 89 9.71 -6.44 -26.44
N SER A 90 8.66 -6.27 -25.63
CA SER A 90 7.31 -6.73 -25.95
C SER A 90 6.61 -5.81 -26.95
N GLU A 91 5.87 -6.44 -27.87
CA GLU A 91 5.01 -5.75 -28.83
C GLU A 91 3.74 -5.17 -28.16
N GLY A 92 2.93 -4.44 -28.94
CA GLY A 92 1.65 -3.89 -28.52
C GLY A 92 1.74 -2.48 -27.93
N ILE A 93 0.67 -2.05 -27.25
CA ILE A 93 0.54 -0.71 -26.65
C ILE A 93 0.45 -0.88 -25.13
N ASP A 94 1.19 -0.06 -24.39
CA ASP A 94 1.12 -0.01 -22.93
C ASP A 94 -0.22 0.58 -22.50
N THR A 95 -1.03 -0.23 -21.80
CA THR A 95 -2.34 0.16 -21.29
C THR A 95 -2.39 0.25 -19.77
N VAL A 96 -1.24 0.28 -19.09
CA VAL A 96 -1.11 0.36 -17.62
C VAL A 96 -2.07 -0.62 -16.90
N PHE A 97 -1.65 -1.89 -16.84
CA PHE A 97 -2.34 -3.02 -16.21
C PHE A 97 -3.68 -3.47 -16.82
N ARG A 98 -4.35 -2.70 -17.68
CA ARG A 98 -5.67 -3.10 -18.24
C ARG A 98 -5.65 -4.44 -19.00
N ASN A 99 -4.53 -4.83 -19.61
CA ASN A 99 -4.37 -6.15 -20.25
C ASN A 99 -3.94 -7.29 -19.30
N ALA A 100 -3.71 -7.04 -18.01
CA ALA A 100 -3.21 -8.06 -17.08
C ALA A 100 -4.14 -9.29 -16.97
N HIS A 101 -5.45 -9.05 -17.02
CA HIS A 101 -6.48 -10.09 -16.95
C HIS A 101 -6.55 -11.01 -18.20
N THR A 102 -5.87 -10.67 -19.29
CA THR A 102 -5.83 -11.47 -20.55
C THR A 102 -4.44 -11.99 -20.85
N ASP A 103 -3.43 -11.12 -20.87
CA ASP A 103 -2.05 -11.52 -21.17
C ASP A 103 -1.48 -12.44 -20.07
N GLY A 104 -1.92 -12.28 -18.83
CA GLY A 104 -1.52 -13.13 -17.72
C GLY A 104 -1.95 -14.59 -17.94
N PRO A 105 -3.26 -14.87 -18.10
CA PRO A 105 -3.74 -16.20 -18.46
C PRO A 105 -3.09 -16.82 -19.71
N ASP A 106 -2.87 -16.04 -20.77
CA ASP A 106 -2.23 -16.54 -22.01
C ASP A 106 -0.78 -16.97 -21.76
N THR A 107 -0.05 -16.17 -20.98
CA THR A 107 1.32 -16.51 -20.56
C THR A 107 1.34 -17.78 -19.70
N LEU A 108 0.39 -17.94 -18.78
CA LEU A 108 0.27 -19.14 -17.94
C LEU A 108 0.00 -20.40 -18.78
N GLU A 109 -0.87 -20.31 -19.79
CA GLU A 109 -1.15 -21.42 -20.72
C GLU A 109 0.11 -21.78 -21.53
N TRP A 110 0.82 -20.78 -22.05
CA TRP A 110 2.06 -21.01 -22.78
C TRP A 110 3.11 -21.72 -21.90
N ILE A 111 3.31 -21.28 -20.66
CA ILE A 111 4.24 -21.92 -19.71
C ILE A 111 3.81 -23.36 -19.43
N ALA A 112 2.52 -23.60 -19.18
CA ALA A 112 2.00 -24.93 -18.87
C ALA A 112 2.14 -25.92 -20.04
N SER A 113 2.24 -25.43 -21.27
CA SER A 113 2.47 -26.26 -22.46
C SER A 113 3.94 -26.70 -22.65
N GLN A 114 4.88 -26.14 -21.88
CA GLN A 114 6.30 -26.46 -22.01
C GLN A 114 6.64 -27.79 -21.31
N GLU A 115 7.55 -28.57 -21.91
CA GLU A 115 7.94 -29.89 -21.38
C GLU A 115 8.57 -29.84 -19.98
N TRP A 116 9.11 -28.70 -19.57
CA TRP A 116 9.72 -28.48 -18.27
C TRP A 116 8.74 -28.02 -17.18
N CYS A 117 7.47 -27.76 -17.51
CA CYS A 117 6.44 -27.33 -16.56
C CYS A 117 5.52 -28.49 -16.16
N ASN A 118 5.23 -28.64 -14.86
CA ASN A 118 4.28 -29.62 -14.36
C ASN A 118 2.80 -29.14 -14.42
N GLY A 119 2.54 -27.99 -15.05
CA GLY A 119 1.23 -27.36 -15.16
C GLY A 119 0.81 -26.50 -13.97
N LYS A 120 1.68 -26.28 -12.97
CA LYS A 120 1.42 -25.43 -11.80
C LYS A 120 2.41 -24.27 -11.71
N ILE A 121 1.89 -23.06 -11.60
CA ILE A 121 2.68 -21.84 -11.71
C ILE A 121 2.40 -20.93 -10.51
N ALA A 122 3.45 -20.53 -9.80
CA ALA A 122 3.41 -19.49 -8.79
C ALA A 122 3.75 -18.15 -9.43
N THR A 123 3.18 -17.05 -8.94
CA THR A 123 3.62 -15.70 -9.31
C THR A 123 4.34 -15.01 -8.17
N PHE A 124 5.32 -14.18 -8.50
CA PHE A 124 6.14 -13.45 -7.53
C PHE A 124 6.37 -12.00 -7.98
N GLY A 125 6.28 -11.07 -7.03
CA GLY A 125 6.69 -9.68 -7.25
C GLY A 125 5.96 -8.68 -6.37
N GLY A 126 6.47 -7.45 -6.36
CA GLY A 126 5.85 -6.36 -5.64
C GLY A 126 5.56 -5.13 -6.49
N SER A 127 4.85 -4.15 -5.93
CA SER A 127 4.47 -2.92 -6.62
C SER A 127 3.67 -3.25 -7.89
N ALA A 128 4.03 -2.67 -9.04
CA ALA A 128 3.43 -2.98 -10.33
C ALA A 128 3.41 -4.48 -10.69
N LEU A 129 4.43 -5.24 -10.29
CA LEU A 129 4.46 -6.70 -10.51
C LEU A 129 3.36 -7.37 -9.66
N GLY A 130 3.12 -6.88 -8.45
CA GLY A 130 2.04 -7.33 -7.56
C GLY A 130 0.65 -6.91 -8.03
N ILE A 131 0.49 -5.70 -8.56
CA ILE A 131 -0.78 -5.24 -9.16
C ILE A 131 -1.18 -6.16 -10.33
N ASN A 132 -0.22 -6.52 -11.18
CA ASN A 132 -0.43 -7.49 -12.26
C ASN A 132 -0.91 -8.85 -11.73
N GLN A 133 -0.34 -9.33 -10.62
CA GLN A 133 -0.77 -10.58 -9.98
C GLN A 133 -2.24 -10.55 -9.55
N TYR A 134 -2.71 -9.46 -8.95
CA TYR A 134 -4.12 -9.32 -8.58
C TYR A 134 -5.03 -9.41 -9.80
N PHE A 135 -4.81 -8.57 -10.81
CA PHE A 135 -5.71 -8.53 -11.97
C PHE A 135 -5.68 -9.80 -12.82
N MET A 136 -4.54 -10.52 -12.83
CA MET A 136 -4.46 -11.87 -13.40
C MET A 136 -5.33 -12.87 -12.64
N ALA A 137 -5.32 -12.83 -11.31
CA ALA A 137 -6.07 -13.79 -10.48
C ALA A 137 -7.59 -13.67 -10.64
N GLY A 138 -8.10 -12.45 -10.88
CA GLY A 138 -9.54 -12.20 -11.14
C GLY A 138 -10.09 -12.90 -12.38
N ALA A 139 -9.22 -13.33 -13.30
CA ALA A 139 -9.58 -14.13 -14.48
C ALA A 139 -9.70 -15.63 -14.18
N ASN A 140 -9.40 -16.08 -12.96
CA ASN A 140 -9.39 -17.48 -12.53
C ASN A 140 -8.58 -18.41 -13.48
N PRO A 141 -7.32 -18.09 -13.80
CA PRO A 141 -6.54 -18.90 -14.73
C PRO A 141 -6.24 -20.29 -14.14
N ARG A 142 -6.44 -21.33 -14.95
CA ARG A 142 -6.34 -22.74 -14.55
C ARG A 142 -4.98 -23.15 -13.95
N HIS A 143 -3.89 -22.57 -14.46
CA HIS A 143 -2.52 -22.99 -14.15
C HIS A 143 -1.87 -22.17 -13.02
N LEU A 144 -2.54 -21.13 -12.54
CA LEU A 144 -2.07 -20.37 -11.38
C LEU A 144 -2.31 -21.20 -10.11
N ALA A 145 -1.29 -21.33 -9.27
CA ALA A 145 -1.31 -22.18 -8.08
C ALA A 145 -1.24 -21.39 -6.76
N CYS A 146 -0.44 -20.32 -6.72
CA CYS A 146 -0.30 -19.44 -5.55
C CYS A 146 0.42 -18.13 -5.95
N GLN A 147 0.39 -17.11 -5.08
CA GLN A 147 0.98 -15.79 -5.37
C GLN A 147 1.74 -15.20 -4.18
N PHE A 148 2.86 -14.55 -4.44
CA PHE A 148 3.53 -13.67 -3.48
C PHE A 148 3.43 -12.23 -3.93
N ILE A 149 2.61 -11.46 -3.22
CA ILE A 149 2.19 -10.12 -3.60
C ILE A 149 2.70 -9.14 -2.56
N SER A 150 3.68 -8.32 -2.94
CA SER A 150 4.26 -7.32 -2.05
C SER A 150 3.87 -5.89 -2.46
N VAL A 151 3.46 -5.05 -1.50
CA VAL A 151 3.21 -3.62 -1.62
C VAL A 151 2.42 -3.27 -2.90
N ALA A 152 1.20 -3.79 -3.01
CA ALA A 152 0.38 -3.69 -4.22
C ALA A 152 -1.11 -3.55 -3.88
N THR A 153 -1.90 -3.13 -4.87
CA THR A 153 -3.35 -2.95 -4.71
C THR A 153 -4.15 -3.80 -5.71
N PRO A 154 -5.28 -4.40 -5.28
CA PRO A 154 -6.28 -5.02 -6.14
C PRO A 154 -7.33 -4.02 -6.65
N GLU A 155 -7.25 -2.73 -6.28
CA GLU A 155 -8.16 -1.65 -6.68
C GLU A 155 -7.31 -0.44 -7.08
N PHE A 156 -7.17 -0.21 -8.39
CA PHE A 156 -6.26 0.82 -8.91
C PHE A 156 -6.83 2.23 -8.76
N TYR A 157 -8.15 2.41 -8.90
CA TYR A 157 -8.76 3.74 -8.82
C TYR A 157 -8.57 4.34 -7.43
N LYS A 158 -9.10 3.67 -6.39
CA LYS A 158 -9.14 4.24 -5.03
C LYS A 158 -7.78 4.27 -4.36
N HIS A 159 -6.94 3.27 -4.62
CA HIS A 159 -5.67 3.15 -3.92
C HIS A 159 -4.49 3.72 -4.70
N ALA A 160 -4.52 3.78 -6.03
CA ALA A 160 -3.39 4.29 -6.82
C ALA A 160 -3.62 5.69 -7.40
N VAL A 161 -4.79 5.95 -7.96
CA VAL A 161 -5.01 7.19 -8.74
C VAL A 161 -5.72 8.27 -7.93
N TYR A 162 -6.85 7.94 -7.30
CA TYR A 162 -7.82 8.87 -6.71
C TYR A 162 -8.13 8.57 -5.23
N GLN A 163 -7.11 8.61 -4.36
CA GLN A 163 -7.33 8.42 -2.92
C GLN A 163 -8.18 9.58 -2.37
N GLY A 164 -9.31 9.24 -1.74
CA GLY A 164 -10.26 10.24 -1.25
C GLY A 164 -10.93 11.07 -2.35
N GLY A 165 -10.94 10.58 -3.60
CA GLY A 165 -11.41 11.34 -4.76
C GLY A 165 -10.41 12.38 -5.27
N GLU A 166 -9.23 12.50 -4.65
CA GLU A 166 -8.19 13.42 -5.08
C GLU A 166 -7.06 12.69 -5.83
N PHE A 167 -6.54 13.32 -6.88
CA PHE A 167 -5.47 12.77 -7.69
C PHE A 167 -4.15 12.71 -6.91
N ARG A 168 -3.55 11.53 -6.82
CA ARG A 168 -2.24 11.30 -6.20
C ARG A 168 -1.10 11.80 -7.09
N LYS A 169 -1.00 13.10 -7.25
CA LYS A 169 -0.14 13.80 -8.23
C LYS A 169 1.28 13.25 -8.33
N SER A 170 2.08 13.36 -7.26
CA SER A 170 3.48 12.95 -7.30
C SER A 170 3.66 11.45 -7.50
N LEU A 171 2.71 10.64 -7.03
CA LEU A 171 2.73 9.20 -7.27
C LEU A 171 2.56 8.92 -8.77
N VAL A 172 1.42 9.35 -9.32
CA VAL A 172 0.97 8.98 -10.66
C VAL A 172 1.84 9.63 -11.73
N GLU A 173 2.07 10.94 -11.68
CA GLU A 173 2.82 11.64 -12.72
C GLU A 173 4.27 11.17 -12.78
N LEU A 174 4.95 11.08 -11.64
CA LEU A 174 6.36 10.70 -11.62
C LEU A 174 6.56 9.22 -11.95
N TRP A 175 5.62 8.33 -11.55
CA TRP A 175 5.68 6.93 -11.96
C TRP A 175 5.45 6.77 -13.46
N LEU A 176 4.39 7.39 -14.03
CA LEU A 176 4.13 7.35 -15.46
C LEU A 176 5.30 7.96 -16.26
N GLN A 177 5.89 9.06 -15.78
CA GLN A 177 7.06 9.66 -16.40
C GLN A 177 8.26 8.70 -16.41
N ALA A 178 8.55 8.06 -15.27
CA ALA A 178 9.62 7.07 -15.19
C ALA A 178 9.39 5.87 -16.12
N GLN A 179 8.14 5.55 -16.42
CA GLN A 179 7.78 4.50 -17.36
C GLN A 179 7.73 4.96 -18.83
N GLY A 180 7.76 6.26 -19.11
CA GLY A 180 7.49 6.78 -20.47
C GLY A 180 6.02 6.70 -20.87
N SER A 181 5.10 6.59 -19.89
CA SER A 181 3.67 6.34 -20.08
C SER A 181 2.80 7.57 -19.77
N LEU A 182 3.38 8.78 -19.80
CA LEU A 182 2.65 10.03 -19.53
C LEU A 182 1.48 10.29 -20.50
N PHE A 183 1.47 9.64 -21.67
CA PHE A 183 0.37 9.74 -22.62
C PHE A 183 -0.98 9.24 -22.07
N ILE A 184 -0.97 8.45 -20.99
CA ILE A 184 -2.18 7.97 -20.28
C ILE A 184 -2.76 9.05 -19.37
N LEU A 185 -1.99 10.07 -18.96
CA LEU A 185 -2.44 11.04 -17.96
C LEU A 185 -3.74 11.79 -18.35
N PRO A 186 -3.93 12.26 -19.60
CA PRO A 186 -5.21 12.86 -20.01
C PRO A 186 -6.39 11.91 -19.85
N GLU A 187 -6.20 10.62 -20.16
CA GLU A 187 -7.22 9.57 -20.00
C GLU A 187 -7.62 9.44 -18.53
N TYR A 188 -6.67 9.44 -17.59
CA TYR A 188 -7.00 9.42 -16.16
C TYR A 188 -7.84 10.63 -15.75
N PHE A 189 -7.48 11.85 -16.18
CA PHE A 189 -8.26 13.04 -15.85
C PHE A 189 -9.67 13.02 -16.46
N GLU A 190 -9.84 12.48 -17.66
CA GLU A 190 -11.17 12.29 -18.27
C GLU A 190 -12.03 11.25 -17.53
N HIS A 191 -11.39 10.31 -16.84
CA HIS A 191 -12.02 9.27 -16.03
C HIS A 191 -11.87 9.49 -14.52
N GLU A 192 -11.92 10.76 -14.09
CA GLU A 192 -11.83 11.14 -12.67
C GLU A 192 -13.03 10.68 -11.82
N ASN A 193 -14.16 10.33 -12.44
CA ASN A 193 -15.23 9.57 -11.78
C ASN A 193 -15.05 8.07 -12.05
N TYR A 194 -15.28 7.28 -11.02
CA TYR A 194 -15.33 5.83 -11.12
C TYR A 194 -16.47 5.40 -12.04
N THR A 195 -16.10 4.61 -13.04
CA THR A 195 -16.98 4.09 -14.08
C THR A 195 -16.57 2.66 -14.39
N LEU A 196 -17.53 1.77 -14.53
CA LEU A 196 -17.26 0.35 -14.75
C LEU A 196 -16.61 0.11 -16.13
N ASP A 197 -17.02 0.83 -17.17
CA ASP A 197 -16.47 0.66 -18.52
C ASP A 197 -14.94 0.88 -18.57
N TYR A 198 -14.44 1.85 -17.82
CA TYR A 198 -13.01 2.17 -17.78
C TYR A 198 -12.24 1.41 -16.69
N TRP A 199 -12.76 1.36 -15.45
CA TRP A 199 -12.01 0.87 -14.30
C TRP A 199 -12.19 -0.64 -14.02
N THR A 200 -13.21 -1.33 -14.60
CA THR A 200 -13.53 -2.75 -14.27
C THR A 200 -12.37 -3.73 -14.48
N ASN A 201 -11.42 -3.45 -15.36
CA ASN A 201 -10.31 -4.37 -15.66
C ASN A 201 -9.06 -4.13 -14.81
N ILE A 202 -9.11 -3.17 -13.89
CA ILE A 202 -8.05 -2.82 -12.94
C ILE A 202 -8.59 -2.73 -11.50
N THR A 203 -9.57 -3.59 -11.23
CA THR A 203 -10.12 -3.86 -9.90
C THR A 203 -10.50 -5.34 -9.74
N LEU A 204 -10.47 -5.83 -8.50
CA LEU A 204 -11.03 -7.12 -8.08
C LEU A 204 -12.28 -6.99 -7.20
N GLU A 205 -12.77 -5.78 -6.91
CA GLU A 205 -13.84 -5.55 -5.91
C GLU A 205 -15.10 -6.41 -6.16
N ASP A 206 -15.43 -6.69 -7.42
CA ASP A 206 -16.56 -7.50 -7.88
C ASP A 206 -16.18 -8.93 -8.34
N LYS A 207 -14.89 -9.29 -8.28
CA LYS A 207 -14.34 -10.54 -8.85
C LYS A 207 -13.74 -11.48 -7.82
N TRP A 208 -13.89 -11.20 -6.52
CA TRP A 208 -13.28 -12.02 -5.46
C TRP A 208 -13.63 -13.52 -5.57
N SER A 209 -14.86 -13.87 -5.94
CA SER A 209 -15.27 -15.28 -6.10
C SER A 209 -14.53 -16.02 -7.21
N ASN A 210 -13.92 -15.30 -8.17
CA ASN A 210 -13.10 -15.88 -9.22
C ASN A 210 -11.67 -16.17 -8.75
N VAL A 211 -11.19 -15.48 -7.71
CA VAL A 211 -9.87 -15.74 -7.15
C VAL A 211 -9.89 -17.07 -6.40
N ASN A 212 -9.21 -18.09 -6.92
CA ASN A 212 -9.31 -19.46 -6.43
C ASN A 212 -7.97 -20.04 -5.95
N ILE A 213 -6.99 -19.19 -5.61
CA ILE A 213 -5.66 -19.58 -5.14
C ILE A 213 -5.28 -18.78 -3.89
N PRO A 214 -4.39 -19.29 -3.02
CA PRO A 214 -3.90 -18.53 -1.88
C PRO A 214 -2.82 -17.52 -2.31
N ALA A 215 -2.60 -16.53 -1.44
CA ALA A 215 -1.48 -15.62 -1.58
C ALA A 215 -0.85 -15.25 -0.23
N VAL A 216 0.44 -14.90 -0.27
CA VAL A 216 1.09 -14.12 0.78
C VAL A 216 1.03 -12.64 0.38
N HIS A 217 0.44 -11.82 1.23
CA HIS A 217 0.32 -10.37 1.06
C HIS A 217 1.31 -9.68 2.00
N LEU A 218 2.29 -8.98 1.46
CA LEU A 218 3.32 -8.27 2.22
C LEU A 218 3.15 -6.76 2.05
N GLY A 219 2.92 -6.00 3.11
CA GLY A 219 2.72 -4.55 3.08
C GLY A 219 3.55 -3.79 4.12
N GLY A 220 3.41 -2.48 4.14
CA GLY A 220 4.06 -1.62 5.13
C GLY A 220 3.13 -0.49 5.59
N TRP A 221 3.21 -0.06 6.85
CA TRP A 221 2.32 0.98 7.40
C TRP A 221 2.45 2.33 6.68
N TYR A 222 3.64 2.64 6.16
CA TYR A 222 3.91 3.84 5.37
C TYR A 222 3.92 3.55 3.86
N ASP A 223 3.42 2.38 3.43
CA ASP A 223 3.35 2.02 2.03
C ASP A 223 2.20 2.75 1.30
N ILE A 224 2.47 3.10 0.05
CA ILE A 224 1.52 3.77 -0.84
C ILE A 224 0.27 2.94 -1.15
N PHE A 225 0.30 1.62 -0.95
CA PHE A 225 -0.80 0.70 -1.24
C PHE A 225 -1.22 -0.11 -0.01
N LEU A 226 -0.91 0.36 1.21
CA LEU A 226 -1.23 -0.35 2.45
C LEU A 226 -2.67 -0.88 2.47
N GLN A 227 -3.65 0.01 2.26
CA GLN A 227 -5.06 -0.39 2.32
C GLN A 227 -5.41 -1.40 1.24
N GLY A 228 -4.88 -1.21 0.02
CA GLY A 228 -5.02 -2.20 -1.05
C GLY A 228 -4.41 -3.56 -0.71
N THR A 229 -3.27 -3.60 -0.01
CA THR A 229 -2.67 -4.87 0.43
C THR A 229 -3.56 -5.59 1.44
N ILE A 230 -4.11 -4.84 2.40
CA ILE A 230 -5.08 -5.35 3.38
C ILE A 230 -6.33 -5.86 2.66
N ASP A 231 -6.91 -5.06 1.77
CA ASP A 231 -8.15 -5.41 1.06
C ASP A 231 -7.96 -6.61 0.13
N GLY A 232 -6.78 -6.75 -0.47
CA GLY A 232 -6.38 -7.92 -1.23
C GLY A 232 -6.39 -9.19 -0.37
N PHE A 233 -5.76 -9.13 0.81
CA PHE A 233 -5.82 -10.23 1.78
C PHE A 233 -7.27 -10.53 2.19
N MET A 234 -8.05 -9.51 2.57
CA MET A 234 -9.44 -9.69 3.00
C MET A 234 -10.30 -10.31 1.89
N GLY A 235 -10.08 -9.88 0.65
CA GLY A 235 -10.73 -10.41 -0.54
C GLY A 235 -10.43 -11.89 -0.75
N TYR A 236 -9.15 -12.27 -0.79
CA TYR A 236 -8.71 -13.65 -1.00
C TYR A 236 -9.16 -14.55 0.17
N GLN A 237 -8.96 -14.09 1.40
CA GLN A 237 -9.16 -14.87 2.62
C GLN A 237 -10.62 -15.18 2.90
N TYR A 238 -11.54 -14.23 2.65
CA TYR A 238 -12.94 -14.36 3.07
C TYR A 238 -13.94 -14.39 1.91
N LYS A 239 -13.64 -13.72 0.80
CA LYS A 239 -14.54 -13.61 -0.37
C LYS A 239 -14.10 -14.49 -1.54
N GLY A 240 -12.86 -14.99 -1.50
CA GLY A 240 -12.27 -15.89 -2.49
C GLY A 240 -13.07 -17.16 -2.74
N GLY A 241 -12.78 -17.80 -3.87
CA GLY A 241 -13.20 -19.16 -4.20
C GLY A 241 -12.62 -20.21 -3.26
N PRO A 242 -13.07 -21.49 -3.35
CA PRO A 242 -12.69 -22.55 -2.43
C PRO A 242 -11.18 -22.82 -2.29
N GLY A 243 -10.41 -22.54 -3.34
CA GLY A 243 -8.96 -22.70 -3.32
C GLY A 243 -8.20 -21.54 -2.66
N ALA A 244 -8.84 -20.37 -2.45
CA ALA A 244 -8.25 -19.20 -1.79
C ALA A 244 -8.69 -19.05 -0.33
N ARG A 245 -9.99 -19.27 -0.07
CA ARG A 245 -10.64 -18.96 1.20
C ARG A 245 -9.98 -19.66 2.37
N GLY A 246 -9.58 -18.91 3.39
CA GLY A 246 -8.96 -19.42 4.61
C GLY A 246 -7.46 -19.71 4.52
N LYS A 247 -6.81 -19.52 3.35
CA LYS A 247 -5.45 -20.02 3.07
C LYS A 247 -4.42 -18.92 2.80
N SER A 248 -4.82 -17.65 2.80
CA SER A 248 -3.92 -16.54 2.52
C SER A 248 -3.26 -16.04 3.81
N LYS A 249 -2.12 -15.35 3.66
CA LYS A 249 -1.35 -14.80 4.78
C LYS A 249 -1.13 -13.29 4.58
N LEU A 250 -1.14 -12.52 5.66
CA LEU A 250 -0.88 -11.08 5.66
C LEU A 250 0.33 -10.77 6.53
N VAL A 251 1.28 -10.00 6.00
CA VAL A 251 2.45 -9.50 6.73
C VAL A 251 2.51 -7.98 6.56
N ILE A 252 2.55 -7.22 7.65
CA ILE A 252 2.68 -5.75 7.60
C ILE A 252 3.77 -5.27 8.54
N GLY A 253 4.85 -4.70 7.99
CA GLY A 253 5.92 -4.08 8.77
C GLY A 253 5.82 -2.55 8.86
N PRO A 254 6.73 -1.87 9.58
CA PRO A 254 6.76 -0.41 9.70
C PRO A 254 7.35 0.27 8.46
N TRP A 255 7.09 -0.26 7.27
CA TRP A 255 7.88 0.04 6.08
C TRP A 255 7.21 1.04 5.14
N THR A 256 8.06 1.78 4.43
CA THR A 256 7.74 2.51 3.20
C THR A 256 7.85 1.58 1.97
N HIS A 257 7.45 2.07 0.80
CA HIS A 257 7.34 1.25 -0.41
C HIS A 257 8.65 0.55 -0.80
N GLY A 258 8.63 -0.79 -0.79
CA GLY A 258 9.75 -1.65 -1.21
C GLY A 258 10.98 -1.63 -0.29
N LYS A 259 10.91 -0.98 0.88
CA LYS A 259 12.01 -0.88 1.85
C LYS A 259 11.70 -1.65 3.14
N HIS A 260 12.00 -2.94 3.18
CA HIS A 260 11.72 -3.80 4.33
C HIS A 260 12.82 -3.77 5.42
N GLY A 261 13.43 -2.61 5.66
CA GLY A 261 14.50 -2.39 6.64
C GLY A 261 14.08 -1.48 7.79
N VAL A 262 15.06 -1.08 8.61
CA VAL A 262 14.82 -0.30 9.84
C VAL A 262 14.67 1.21 9.65
N GLU A 263 15.29 1.78 8.61
CA GLU A 263 15.26 3.23 8.34
C GLU A 263 14.02 3.62 7.55
N GLN A 264 13.15 4.41 8.16
CA GLN A 264 11.85 4.78 7.60
C GLN A 264 11.60 6.26 7.87
N GLY A 265 11.63 7.08 6.82
CA GLY A 265 11.62 8.54 6.96
C GLY A 265 12.76 9.03 7.85
N GLU A 266 12.42 9.75 8.91
CA GLU A 266 13.36 10.26 9.91
C GLU A 266 13.48 9.35 11.15
N LEU A 267 12.73 8.25 11.19
CA LEU A 267 12.81 7.28 12.28
C LEU A 267 13.66 6.07 11.89
N VAL A 268 14.35 5.54 12.89
CA VAL A 268 15.05 4.26 12.81
C VAL A 268 14.35 3.33 13.80
N TYR A 269 13.65 2.33 13.27
CA TYR A 269 13.03 1.28 14.08
C TYR A 269 14.10 0.30 14.61
N PRO A 270 13.83 -0.48 15.67
CA PRO A 270 14.77 -1.49 16.14
C PRO A 270 15.07 -2.55 15.07
N ASP A 271 16.24 -3.20 15.16
CA ASP A 271 16.70 -4.26 14.23
C ASP A 271 15.69 -5.39 13.98
N ASN A 272 14.76 -5.61 14.91
CA ASN A 272 13.69 -6.60 14.74
C ASN A 272 12.67 -6.24 13.66
N ALA A 273 12.67 -5.00 13.14
CA ALA A 273 11.75 -4.53 12.11
C ALA A 273 12.11 -5.01 10.70
N GLU A 274 13.30 -5.58 10.49
CA GLU A 274 13.68 -6.15 9.19
C GLU A 274 12.84 -7.39 8.84
N ASP A 275 12.46 -7.53 7.56
CA ASP A 275 11.85 -8.76 7.07
C ASP A 275 12.91 -9.86 6.87
N ASN A 276 12.82 -10.92 7.65
CA ASN A 276 13.69 -12.10 7.55
C ASN A 276 12.92 -13.43 7.46
N PHE A 277 11.60 -13.38 7.27
CA PHE A 277 10.75 -14.57 7.29
C PHE A 277 9.78 -14.68 6.11
N SER A 278 9.37 -13.57 5.48
CA SER A 278 8.33 -13.62 4.43
C SER A 278 8.78 -14.40 3.19
N PHE A 279 10.08 -14.39 2.88
CA PHE A 279 10.61 -15.23 1.80
C PHE A 279 10.58 -16.73 2.14
N ALA A 280 10.79 -17.11 3.41
CA ALA A 280 10.64 -18.51 3.84
C ALA A 280 9.18 -18.95 3.73
N MET A 281 8.23 -18.08 4.11
CA MET A 281 6.80 -18.31 3.86
C MET A 281 6.48 -18.54 2.38
N PHE A 282 7.12 -17.78 1.48
CA PHE A 282 6.95 -17.98 0.04
C PHE A 282 7.47 -19.34 -0.42
N VAL A 283 8.65 -19.75 0.05
CA VAL A 283 9.24 -21.07 -0.28
C VAL A 283 8.30 -22.20 0.16
N ASP A 284 7.79 -22.14 1.40
CA ASP A 284 6.79 -23.11 1.86
C ASP A 284 5.54 -23.05 0.97
N MET A 285 5.02 -21.87 0.63
CA MET A 285 3.83 -21.80 -0.23
C MET A 285 4.05 -22.44 -1.61
N ILE A 286 5.18 -22.20 -2.28
CA ILE A 286 5.41 -22.76 -3.62
C ILE A 286 5.64 -24.28 -3.56
N GLU A 287 6.31 -24.80 -2.55
CA GLU A 287 6.47 -26.25 -2.37
C GLU A 287 5.11 -26.95 -2.16
N GLU A 288 4.20 -26.35 -1.38
CA GLU A 288 2.88 -26.92 -1.13
C GLU A 288 2.02 -26.88 -2.40
N TYR A 289 1.84 -25.69 -2.96
CA TYR A 289 0.83 -25.47 -4.01
C TYR A 289 1.32 -25.88 -5.40
N THR A 290 2.63 -25.78 -5.69
CA THR A 290 3.18 -26.14 -7.00
C THR A 290 3.73 -27.56 -7.07
N MET A 291 4.21 -28.13 -5.95
CA MET A 291 4.83 -29.46 -5.92
C MET A 291 4.01 -30.52 -5.16
N ASN A 292 2.89 -30.15 -4.50
CA ASN A 292 2.10 -31.02 -3.63
C ASN A 292 2.94 -31.67 -2.50
N GLN A 293 3.99 -30.98 -2.06
CA GLN A 293 4.81 -31.45 -0.94
C GLN A 293 4.19 -30.90 0.35
N GLY A 294 3.72 -31.78 1.24
CA GLY A 294 3.22 -31.33 2.53
C GLY A 294 4.33 -30.65 3.31
N ASN A 295 4.13 -29.39 3.70
CA ASN A 295 5.14 -28.58 4.37
C ASN A 295 4.54 -27.72 5.49
N ASP A 296 5.22 -26.62 5.82
CA ASP A 296 4.90 -25.77 6.96
C ASP A 296 4.07 -24.54 6.61
N PHE A 297 3.60 -24.37 5.37
CA PHE A 297 2.89 -23.14 4.98
C PHE A 297 1.65 -22.87 5.86
N ASP A 298 0.84 -23.90 6.10
CA ASP A 298 -0.32 -23.83 6.99
C ASP A 298 0.04 -23.54 8.46
N LYS A 299 1.28 -23.78 8.88
CA LYS A 299 1.76 -23.50 10.26
C LYS A 299 2.09 -22.03 10.47
N TRP A 300 2.28 -21.24 9.41
CA TRP A 300 2.50 -19.81 9.55
C TRP A 300 1.25 -19.09 10.05
N PRO A 301 1.37 -18.08 10.92
CA PRO A 301 0.24 -17.26 11.33
C PRO A 301 -0.48 -16.62 10.14
N THR A 302 -1.80 -16.54 10.21
CA THR A 302 -2.61 -15.91 9.17
C THR A 302 -2.27 -14.43 9.02
N VAL A 303 -2.12 -13.70 10.12
CA VAL A 303 -1.73 -12.29 10.13
C VAL A 303 -0.51 -12.11 11.01
N ILE A 304 0.53 -11.46 10.47
CA ILE A 304 1.74 -11.03 11.15
C ILE A 304 1.84 -9.52 10.95
N TYR A 305 1.89 -8.75 12.03
CA TYR A 305 1.88 -7.29 11.93
C TYR A 305 2.81 -6.67 12.96
N TYR A 306 3.49 -5.60 12.56
CA TYR A 306 4.40 -4.88 13.43
C TYR A 306 3.64 -3.78 14.15
N VAL A 307 3.61 -3.82 15.48
CA VAL A 307 3.04 -2.73 16.26
C VAL A 307 4.10 -1.66 16.41
N MET A 308 3.92 -0.52 15.76
CA MET A 308 4.83 0.62 15.87
C MET A 308 4.71 1.28 17.25
N GLY A 309 5.74 1.98 17.69
CA GLY A 309 5.71 2.82 18.88
C GLY A 309 6.89 3.76 18.92
N ALA A 310 7.05 4.47 20.04
CA ALA A 310 8.14 5.41 20.24
C ALA A 310 9.52 4.75 20.04
N VAL A 311 10.34 5.30 19.15
CA VAL A 311 11.71 4.82 18.91
C VAL A 311 12.71 5.58 19.79
N ASN A 312 13.84 4.95 20.11
CA ASN A 312 14.89 5.49 20.99
C ASN A 312 14.45 5.77 22.44
N GLU A 313 13.35 5.16 22.90
CA GLU A 313 12.88 5.23 24.28
C GLU A 313 12.95 3.85 24.95
N THR A 314 13.77 3.76 26.00
CA THR A 314 13.95 2.51 26.74
C THR A 314 12.64 2.06 27.38
N ASN A 315 12.24 0.82 27.11
CA ASN A 315 11.00 0.20 27.61
C ASN A 315 9.69 0.84 27.11
N ALA A 316 9.73 1.68 26.07
CA ALA A 316 8.49 2.09 25.41
C ALA A 316 7.77 0.86 24.82
N PRO A 317 6.44 0.74 25.00
CA PRO A 317 5.67 -0.33 24.39
C PRO A 317 5.63 -0.18 22.86
N GLY A 318 5.41 -1.29 22.17
CA GLY A 318 5.41 -1.35 20.71
C GLY A 318 6.75 -1.84 20.18
N ASN A 319 7.05 -1.47 18.94
CA ASN A 319 8.22 -1.91 18.17
C ASN A 319 8.44 -3.43 18.17
N GLN A 320 7.36 -4.18 17.91
CA GLN A 320 7.37 -5.64 17.97
C GLN A 320 6.39 -6.28 16.99
N TRP A 321 6.75 -7.46 16.49
CA TRP A 321 5.88 -8.30 15.70
C TRP A 321 4.86 -9.04 16.58
N ARG A 322 3.58 -8.92 16.23
CA ARG A 322 2.47 -9.67 16.81
C ARG A 322 1.79 -10.52 15.74
N VAL A 323 1.04 -11.52 16.19
CA VAL A 323 0.29 -12.41 15.30
C VAL A 323 -1.20 -12.38 15.62
N ALA A 324 -2.03 -12.65 14.63
CA ALA A 324 -3.48 -12.78 14.76
C ALA A 324 -4.05 -13.77 13.72
N ASP A 325 -5.26 -14.25 13.99
CA ASP A 325 -5.97 -15.17 13.09
C ASP A 325 -6.71 -14.44 11.96
N ASN A 326 -7.02 -13.15 12.15
CA ASN A 326 -7.83 -12.35 11.25
C ASN A 326 -7.30 -10.91 11.19
N TRP A 327 -7.77 -10.13 10.21
CA TRP A 327 -7.63 -8.67 10.19
C TRP A 327 -9.02 -8.02 10.24
N PRO A 328 -9.24 -6.95 11.04
CA PRO A 328 -8.35 -6.39 12.07
C PRO A 328 -7.95 -7.42 13.14
N PRO A 329 -6.76 -7.29 13.75
CA PRO A 329 -6.12 -8.39 14.48
C PRO A 329 -6.78 -8.71 15.82
N LEU A 330 -7.55 -7.76 16.36
CA LEU A 330 -8.22 -7.87 17.65
C LEU A 330 -9.57 -7.16 17.57
N PRO A 331 -10.54 -7.54 18.42
CA PRO A 331 -11.64 -6.65 18.74
C PRO A 331 -11.10 -5.30 19.23
N TYR A 332 -11.61 -4.21 18.68
CA TYR A 332 -11.25 -2.86 19.12
C TYR A 332 -12.51 -2.07 19.45
N THR A 333 -12.35 -1.04 20.26
CA THR A 333 -13.39 -0.05 20.51
C THR A 333 -13.10 1.19 19.67
N GLU A 334 -14.00 1.54 18.74
CA GLU A 334 -13.96 2.85 18.08
C GLU A 334 -14.04 3.96 19.14
N THR A 335 -12.91 4.62 19.38
CA THR A 335 -12.80 5.68 20.39
C THR A 335 -12.69 7.02 19.69
N LYS A 336 -13.67 7.89 19.93
CA LYS A 336 -13.70 9.24 19.41
C LYS A 336 -12.82 10.16 20.25
N TRP A 337 -11.94 10.87 19.56
CA TRP A 337 -11.16 11.99 20.09
C TRP A 337 -11.65 13.24 19.37
N TYR A 338 -12.49 14.01 20.07
CA TYR A 338 -13.12 15.23 19.59
C TYR A 338 -12.12 16.38 19.53
N LEU A 339 -12.30 17.21 18.51
CA LEU A 339 -11.56 18.45 18.31
C LEU A 339 -12.32 19.56 19.06
N HIS A 340 -11.60 20.36 19.86
CA HIS A 340 -12.17 21.47 20.62
C HIS A 340 -11.66 22.81 20.10
N GLY A 341 -12.45 23.88 20.27
CA GLY A 341 -12.15 25.22 19.72
C GLY A 341 -10.90 25.89 20.27
N ASP A 342 -10.30 25.38 21.34
CA ASP A 342 -9.05 25.84 21.95
C ASP A 342 -7.82 25.02 21.53
N GLY A 343 -7.96 24.13 20.54
CA GLY A 343 -6.89 23.25 20.07
C GLY A 343 -6.69 21.99 20.92
N LEU A 344 -7.58 21.71 21.87
CA LEU A 344 -7.58 20.46 22.61
C LEU A 344 -8.14 19.32 21.76
N LEU A 345 -7.50 18.16 21.85
CA LEU A 345 -8.01 16.87 21.37
C LEU A 345 -8.38 16.02 22.60
N SER A 346 -9.66 15.69 22.79
CA SER A 346 -10.12 14.99 24.00
C SER A 346 -11.15 13.92 23.69
N ARG A 347 -11.29 12.93 24.58
CA ARG A 347 -12.39 11.95 24.52
C ARG A 347 -13.69 12.51 25.11
N GLU A 348 -13.62 13.66 25.79
CA GLU A 348 -14.78 14.37 26.29
C GLU A 348 -15.54 15.01 25.13
N TYR A 349 -16.87 14.95 25.19
CA TYR A 349 -17.71 15.54 24.17
C TYR A 349 -17.54 17.08 24.15
N PRO A 350 -17.47 17.72 22.98
CA PRO A 350 -17.23 19.15 22.92
C PRO A 350 -18.43 19.94 23.48
N GLY A 351 -18.13 21.10 24.08
CA GLY A 351 -19.13 22.11 24.40
C GLY A 351 -19.51 22.93 23.17
N ASP A 352 -20.18 24.07 23.38
CA ASP A 352 -20.60 24.96 22.29
C ASP A 352 -19.47 25.93 21.91
N TYR A 353 -18.47 25.42 21.20
CA TYR A 353 -17.38 26.23 20.65
C TYR A 353 -17.81 26.99 19.38
N SER A 354 -17.18 28.15 19.15
CA SER A 354 -17.27 28.80 17.84
C SER A 354 -16.51 27.98 16.79
N PRO A 355 -16.97 27.94 15.54
CA PRO A 355 -16.22 27.29 14.46
C PRO A 355 -14.90 28.01 14.18
N ILE A 356 -13.95 27.29 13.59
CA ILE A 356 -12.65 27.84 13.19
C ILE A 356 -12.61 27.95 11.66
N THR A 357 -12.38 29.15 11.15
CA THR A 357 -12.24 29.42 9.71
C THR A 357 -10.77 29.72 9.39
N TYR A 358 -10.26 29.14 8.31
CA TYR A 358 -8.93 29.38 7.77
C TYR A 358 -8.99 29.59 6.25
N THR A 359 -7.92 30.16 5.71
CA THR A 359 -7.83 30.49 4.28
C THR A 359 -6.99 29.45 3.56
N TYR A 360 -7.54 28.82 2.53
CA TYR A 360 -6.81 27.95 1.61
C TYR A 360 -6.58 28.67 0.28
N ASP A 361 -5.31 28.93 -0.04
CA ASP A 361 -4.88 29.48 -1.33
C ASP A 361 -4.21 28.37 -2.17
N PRO A 362 -4.81 27.93 -3.29
CA PRO A 362 -4.22 26.93 -4.17
C PRO A 362 -2.84 27.29 -4.74
N SER A 363 -2.43 28.57 -4.67
CA SER A 363 -1.09 29.02 -5.08
C SER A 363 -0.01 28.90 -4.00
N ASP A 364 -0.41 28.66 -2.74
CA ASP A 364 0.47 28.35 -1.61
C ASP A 364 -0.07 27.14 -0.81
N PRO A 365 -0.13 25.94 -1.42
CA PRO A 365 -0.63 24.75 -0.74
C PRO A 365 0.34 24.28 0.35
N VAL A 366 -0.20 23.67 1.41
CA VAL A 366 0.59 23.01 2.46
C VAL A 366 1.51 21.97 1.83
N PRO A 367 2.82 22.03 2.08
CA PRO A 367 3.76 21.10 1.47
C PRO A 367 3.66 19.70 2.12
N THR A 368 3.86 18.68 1.30
CA THR A 368 3.98 17.29 1.74
C THR A 368 5.29 17.07 2.48
N ILE A 369 5.21 16.57 3.70
CA ILE A 369 6.34 16.22 4.56
C ILE A 369 6.16 14.78 5.06
N GLY A 370 6.80 13.82 4.38
CA GLY A 370 6.66 12.39 4.67
C GLY A 370 5.30 11.82 4.27
N GLY A 371 4.94 10.69 4.88
CA GLY A 371 3.70 9.98 4.64
C GLY A 371 3.87 8.85 3.61
N GLN A 372 2.77 8.39 3.05
CA GLN A 372 2.74 7.27 2.11
C GLN A 372 3.05 7.77 0.69
N ASN A 373 4.34 7.92 0.40
CA ASN A 373 4.87 8.43 -0.87
C ASN A 373 5.83 7.44 -1.55
N LEU A 374 6.06 7.66 -2.85
CA LEU A 374 7.00 6.86 -3.66
C LEU A 374 8.20 7.68 -4.14
N ASN A 375 7.93 8.75 -4.90
CA ASN A 375 8.95 9.51 -5.63
C ASN A 375 9.37 10.81 -4.92
N ILE A 376 8.80 11.06 -3.75
CA ILE A 376 9.11 12.17 -2.83
C ILE A 376 9.33 11.57 -1.42
N PRO A 377 9.87 12.33 -0.44
CA PRO A 377 10.13 11.81 0.90
C PRO A 377 8.94 11.05 1.51
N ALA A 378 9.21 9.85 2.04
CA ALA A 378 8.20 8.90 2.50
C ALA A 378 8.53 8.38 3.90
N GLY A 379 7.50 7.99 4.65
CA GLY A 379 7.62 7.52 6.03
C GLY A 379 7.35 8.62 7.07
N PRO A 380 7.66 8.34 8.35
CA PRO A 380 7.43 9.27 9.44
C PRO A 380 8.43 10.44 9.36
N TYR A 381 7.90 11.65 9.22
CA TYR A 381 8.67 12.89 9.23
C TYR A 381 8.11 13.86 10.26
N ASP A 382 8.99 14.69 10.79
CA ASP A 382 8.66 15.74 11.75
C ASP A 382 7.87 16.89 11.08
N GLN A 383 6.67 17.12 11.58
CA GLN A 383 5.73 18.12 11.04
C GLN A 383 5.99 19.55 11.54
N ARG A 384 6.94 19.76 12.45
CA ARG A 384 7.24 21.09 13.02
C ARG A 384 7.62 22.15 11.99
N SER A 385 8.14 21.73 10.84
CA SER A 385 8.51 22.66 9.76
C SER A 385 7.31 23.36 9.10
N VAL A 386 6.11 22.80 9.25
CA VAL A 386 4.87 23.32 8.62
C VAL A 386 3.79 23.71 9.62
N GLU A 387 3.86 23.23 10.86
CA GLU A 387 2.79 23.40 11.86
C GLU A 387 2.42 24.84 12.21
N GLY A 388 3.30 25.81 11.94
CA GLY A 388 3.05 27.23 12.20
C GLY A 388 2.28 27.96 11.10
N ARG A 389 1.88 27.26 10.02
CA ARG A 389 1.08 27.86 8.95
C ARG A 389 -0.35 28.14 9.41
N GLU A 390 -0.91 29.26 8.96
CA GLU A 390 -2.27 29.69 9.32
C GLU A 390 -3.38 28.81 8.73
N ASP A 391 -3.05 28.03 7.69
CA ASP A 391 -3.96 27.08 7.03
C ASP A 391 -3.81 25.64 7.57
N ILE A 392 -3.15 25.45 8.71
CA ILE A 392 -3.07 24.18 9.44
C ILE A 392 -3.66 24.36 10.84
N LEU A 393 -4.77 23.69 11.10
CA LEU A 393 -5.38 23.65 12.43
C LEU A 393 -4.78 22.48 13.22
N VAL A 394 -4.16 22.78 14.36
CA VAL A 394 -3.44 21.80 15.19
C VAL A 394 -4.23 21.49 16.45
N PHE A 395 -4.53 20.21 16.68
CA PHE A 395 -5.23 19.72 17.88
C PHE A 395 -4.37 18.71 18.64
N ASN A 396 -4.10 18.96 19.92
CA ASN A 396 -3.25 18.10 20.75
C ASN A 396 -4.03 17.52 21.91
N SER A 397 -3.80 16.24 22.22
CA SER A 397 -4.24 15.67 23.47
C SER A 397 -3.46 16.26 24.65
N PRO A 398 -3.96 16.15 25.89
CA PRO A 398 -3.10 16.22 27.06
C PRO A 398 -1.95 15.21 26.94
N VAL A 399 -0.89 15.42 27.72
CA VAL A 399 0.17 14.42 27.85
C VAL A 399 -0.45 13.11 28.33
N LEU A 400 -0.19 12.03 27.62
CA LEU A 400 -0.71 10.72 27.97
C LEU A 400 -0.08 10.25 29.28
N GLU A 401 -0.92 9.95 30.27
CA GLU A 401 -0.48 9.39 31.55
C GLU A 401 -0.15 7.90 31.45
N GLU A 402 -0.76 7.23 30.47
CA GLU A 402 -0.62 5.81 30.17
C GLU A 402 -0.57 5.61 28.64
N PRO A 403 0.10 4.56 28.14
CA PRO A 403 0.16 4.30 26.70
C PRO A 403 -1.22 4.09 26.06
N PHE A 404 -1.38 4.55 24.82
CA PHE A 404 -2.58 4.36 24.01
C PHE A 404 -2.24 3.56 22.76
N GLU A 405 -2.86 2.39 22.57
CA GLU A 405 -2.68 1.57 21.37
C GLU A 405 -3.87 1.77 20.41
N ALA A 406 -3.57 2.11 19.15
CA ALA A 406 -4.53 2.05 18.06
C ALA A 406 -4.05 1.06 17.00
N THR A 407 -4.82 -0.01 16.78
CA THR A 407 -4.52 -1.02 15.76
C THR A 407 -5.79 -1.33 14.96
N GLY A 408 -5.79 -0.94 13.68
CA GLY A 408 -6.93 -1.13 12.78
C GLY A 408 -7.19 0.10 11.89
N PRO A 409 -8.39 0.22 11.31
CA PRO A 409 -8.81 1.36 10.49
C PRO A 409 -8.93 2.66 11.30
N VAL A 410 -8.48 3.76 10.73
CA VAL A 410 -8.52 5.12 11.28
C VAL A 410 -9.31 6.01 10.33
N LYS A 411 -10.21 6.82 10.89
CA LYS A 411 -10.98 7.81 10.12
C LYS A 411 -11.19 9.08 10.91
N ALA A 412 -11.43 10.18 10.23
CA ALA A 412 -11.94 11.40 10.85
C ALA A 412 -13.38 11.66 10.39
N ILE A 413 -14.21 12.13 11.31
CA ILE A 413 -15.55 12.64 11.03
C ILE A 413 -15.47 14.14 11.21
N LEU A 414 -15.59 14.90 10.13
CA LEU A 414 -15.50 16.35 10.16
C LEU A 414 -16.85 16.97 9.81
N TYR A 415 -17.20 18.05 10.48
CA TYR A 415 -18.28 18.95 10.10
C TYR A 415 -17.64 20.20 9.52
N VAL A 416 -17.89 20.46 8.24
CA VAL A 416 -17.13 21.44 7.46
C VAL A 416 -18.03 22.29 6.59
N SER A 417 -17.60 23.51 6.29
CA SER A 417 -18.18 24.33 5.22
C SER A 417 -17.08 25.07 4.46
N SER A 418 -17.45 25.61 3.30
CA SER A 418 -16.59 26.44 2.47
C SER A 418 -17.44 27.54 1.83
N ASP A 419 -16.82 28.67 1.48
CA ASP A 419 -17.43 29.67 0.59
C ASP A 419 -17.30 29.30 -0.91
N CYS A 420 -16.61 28.20 -1.22
CA CYS A 420 -16.48 27.63 -2.54
C CYS A 420 -17.37 26.40 -2.73
N ILE A 421 -17.66 26.06 -3.98
CA ILE A 421 -18.52 24.91 -4.35
C ILE A 421 -17.78 23.56 -4.31
N ASP A 422 -16.46 23.60 -4.18
CA ASP A 422 -15.60 22.44 -4.03
C ASP A 422 -14.31 22.89 -3.35
N THR A 423 -13.70 21.99 -2.58
CA THR A 423 -12.40 22.15 -1.92
C THR A 423 -11.99 20.77 -1.39
N ASP A 424 -10.85 20.68 -0.72
CA ASP A 424 -10.43 19.46 -0.05
C ASP A 424 -10.33 19.66 1.47
N PHE A 425 -10.37 18.56 2.21
CA PHE A 425 -9.98 18.53 3.61
C PHE A 425 -8.97 17.40 3.84
N THR A 426 -7.83 17.74 4.44
CA THR A 426 -6.77 16.80 4.81
C THR A 426 -6.74 16.58 6.31
N VAL A 427 -6.34 15.38 6.71
CA VAL A 427 -6.17 15.00 8.11
C VAL A 427 -4.84 14.28 8.25
N LYS A 428 -4.01 14.70 9.21
CA LYS A 428 -2.80 13.99 9.61
C LYS A 428 -2.93 13.51 11.05
N LEU A 429 -2.52 12.26 11.30
CA LEU A 429 -2.38 11.68 12.63
C LEU A 429 -0.90 11.63 13.00
N ILE A 430 -0.56 12.20 14.16
CA ILE A 430 0.80 12.51 14.56
C ILE A 430 1.06 12.02 15.99
N ASP A 431 2.29 11.57 16.25
CA ASP A 431 2.83 11.35 17.58
C ASP A 431 3.73 12.52 17.99
N VAL A 432 3.34 13.25 19.05
CA VAL A 432 4.18 14.31 19.63
C VAL A 432 4.99 13.73 20.78
N TYR A 433 6.30 13.65 20.58
CA TYR A 433 7.27 13.14 21.53
C TYR A 433 7.50 14.13 22.68
N PRO A 434 7.97 13.65 23.85
CA PRO A 434 8.34 14.51 24.98
C PRO A 434 9.42 15.55 24.65
N ASP A 435 10.28 15.26 23.67
CA ASP A 435 11.33 16.18 23.17
C ASP A 435 10.81 17.22 22.16
N GLY A 436 9.52 17.18 21.86
CA GLY A 436 8.83 18.11 20.98
C GLY A 436 8.79 17.69 19.51
N ARG A 437 9.43 16.60 19.07
CA ARG A 437 9.25 16.08 17.70
C ARG A 437 7.79 15.73 17.44
N ALA A 438 7.27 16.07 16.27
CA ALA A 438 5.90 15.79 15.86
C ALA A 438 5.89 14.81 14.67
N MET A 439 5.98 13.51 14.94
CA MET A 439 6.21 12.50 13.92
C MET A 439 4.90 12.03 13.28
N LEU A 440 4.81 12.18 11.96
CA LEU A 440 3.67 11.70 11.18
C LEU A 440 3.52 10.18 11.24
N ILE A 441 2.31 9.69 11.52
CA ILE A 441 1.94 8.27 11.50
C ILE A 441 1.22 7.92 10.19
N THR A 442 0.15 8.64 9.87
CA THR A 442 -0.61 8.48 8.63
C THR A 442 -1.37 9.77 8.31
N ASP A 443 -1.75 9.94 7.06
CA ASP A 443 -2.49 11.08 6.56
C ASP A 443 -3.32 10.72 5.33
N SER A 444 -4.40 11.47 5.12
CA SER A 444 -5.28 11.31 3.98
C SER A 444 -6.02 12.61 3.66
N ILE A 445 -6.86 12.55 2.64
CA ILE A 445 -7.60 13.67 2.06
C ILE A 445 -9.00 13.21 1.67
N ILE A 446 -9.96 14.13 1.66
CA ILE A 446 -11.24 13.98 0.96
C ILE A 446 -11.43 15.19 0.04
N ARG A 447 -11.78 14.94 -1.22
CA ARG A 447 -12.25 15.97 -2.14
C ARG A 447 -13.76 16.10 -2.00
N MET A 448 -14.25 17.31 -1.76
CA MET A 448 -15.64 17.54 -1.36
C MET A 448 -16.66 17.16 -2.42
N ARG A 449 -16.35 17.31 -3.71
CA ARG A 449 -17.23 16.83 -4.79
C ARG A 449 -17.44 15.32 -4.80
N ASN A 450 -16.62 14.55 -4.09
CA ASN A 450 -16.66 13.09 -3.98
C ASN A 450 -17.02 12.59 -2.57
N ARG A 451 -17.53 13.47 -1.69
CA ARG A 451 -17.85 13.14 -0.28
C ARG A 451 -18.84 11.98 -0.09
N ASN A 452 -19.73 11.76 -1.07
CA ASN A 452 -20.80 10.76 -1.00
C ASN A 452 -20.63 9.63 -2.02
N GLY A 453 -19.47 9.54 -2.68
CA GLY A 453 -19.21 8.55 -3.71
C GLY A 453 -18.20 9.03 -4.74
N PHE A 454 -17.70 8.06 -5.52
CA PHE A 454 -16.70 8.30 -6.54
C PHE A 454 -17.26 8.19 -7.97
N ASP A 455 -18.51 7.75 -8.14
CA ASP A 455 -19.14 7.50 -9.44
C ASP A 455 -19.82 8.75 -10.05
N HIS A 456 -19.99 9.79 -9.24
CA HIS A 456 -20.53 11.07 -9.67
C HIS A 456 -19.97 12.22 -8.83
N TRP A 457 -20.23 13.44 -9.28
CA TRP A 457 -19.91 14.66 -8.54
C TRP A 457 -21.13 15.22 -7.84
N GLU A 458 -20.91 15.67 -6.61
CA GLU A 458 -21.88 16.40 -5.81
C GLU A 458 -21.22 17.66 -5.26
N PHE A 459 -21.51 18.84 -5.81
CA PHE A 459 -20.89 20.08 -5.34
C PHE A 459 -21.45 20.52 -3.98
N MET A 460 -20.71 21.40 -3.30
CA MET A 460 -21.14 22.07 -2.08
C MET A 460 -21.96 23.31 -2.41
N GLU A 461 -22.94 23.62 -1.57
CA GLU A 461 -23.56 24.93 -1.46
C GLU A 461 -22.72 25.81 -0.52
N PRO A 462 -22.25 26.99 -0.95
CA PRO A 462 -21.42 27.86 -0.13
C PRO A 462 -22.05 28.19 1.24
N GLY A 463 -21.30 27.93 2.31
CA GLY A 463 -21.69 28.16 3.70
C GLY A 463 -22.56 27.07 4.33
N GLU A 464 -23.01 26.06 3.57
CA GLU A 464 -23.71 24.90 4.13
C GLU A 464 -22.74 23.99 4.90
N ILE A 465 -23.22 23.40 6.00
CA ILE A 465 -22.44 22.49 6.85
C ILE A 465 -22.61 21.07 6.34
N TYR A 466 -21.49 20.43 5.99
CA TYR A 466 -21.43 19.05 5.55
C TYR A 466 -20.74 18.20 6.59
N LYS A 467 -21.31 17.02 6.87
CA LYS A 467 -20.61 15.96 7.59
C LYS A 467 -19.87 15.09 6.58
N VAL A 468 -18.56 14.97 6.73
CA VAL A 468 -17.71 14.16 5.85
C VAL A 468 -16.84 13.19 6.64
N GLU A 469 -16.55 12.05 6.02
CA GLU A 469 -15.61 11.06 6.53
C GLU A 469 -14.30 11.15 5.72
N VAL A 470 -13.18 11.32 6.42
CA VAL A 470 -11.84 11.19 5.83
C VAL A 470 -11.30 9.84 6.26
N ASP A 471 -11.11 8.93 5.31
CA ASP A 471 -10.51 7.61 5.55
C ASP A 471 -8.97 7.74 5.56
N LEU A 472 -8.34 7.51 6.72
CA LEU A 472 -6.88 7.55 6.91
C LEU A 472 -6.24 6.17 6.72
N TRP A 473 -7.00 5.21 6.20
CA TRP A 473 -6.66 3.79 6.08
C TRP A 473 -6.37 3.16 7.44
N SER A 474 -5.50 2.15 7.48
CA SER A 474 -5.18 1.41 8.68
C SER A 474 -3.82 1.78 9.27
N THR A 475 -3.63 1.56 10.57
CA THR A 475 -2.31 1.61 11.21
C THR A 475 -2.24 0.64 12.40
N SER A 476 -1.04 0.47 12.97
CA SER A 476 -0.82 -0.16 14.27
C SER A 476 0.25 0.61 15.02
N TYR A 477 -0.14 1.42 15.99
CA TYR A 477 0.74 2.36 16.69
C TYR A 477 0.40 2.44 18.18
N ILE A 478 1.43 2.53 19.02
CA ILE A 478 1.31 2.85 20.44
C ILE A 478 1.96 4.21 20.73
N TRP A 479 1.14 5.19 21.12
CA TRP A 479 1.66 6.41 21.74
C TRP A 479 2.06 6.07 23.17
N ASN A 480 3.32 6.34 23.50
CA ASN A 480 3.85 6.02 24.83
C ASN A 480 3.35 7.03 25.88
N LYS A 481 3.47 6.67 27.16
CA LYS A 481 3.33 7.61 28.26
C LYS A 481 4.27 8.80 28.05
N GLY A 482 3.80 10.02 28.27
CA GLY A 482 4.56 11.24 28.04
C GLY A 482 4.38 11.85 26.65
N HIS A 483 3.84 11.09 25.69
CA HIS A 483 3.54 11.58 24.35
C HIS A 483 2.17 12.29 24.30
N ARG A 484 1.85 12.87 23.15
CA ARG A 484 0.49 13.33 22.83
C ARG A 484 0.05 12.75 21.49
N ILE A 485 -1.26 12.49 21.40
CA ILE A 485 -1.93 12.26 20.13
C ILE A 485 -2.21 13.64 19.54
N ARG A 486 -1.81 13.83 18.28
CA ARG A 486 -2.06 15.08 17.55
C ARG A 486 -2.78 14.82 16.25
N VAL A 487 -3.72 15.72 15.93
CA VAL A 487 -4.43 15.77 14.66
C VAL A 487 -4.20 17.13 14.03
N ASP A 488 -3.77 17.14 12.78
CA ASP A 488 -3.71 18.35 11.96
C ASP A 488 -4.79 18.30 10.88
N ILE A 489 -5.50 19.41 10.71
CA ILE A 489 -6.52 19.60 9.66
C ILE A 489 -6.08 20.73 8.73
N SER A 490 -6.19 20.52 7.42
CA SER A 490 -5.96 21.55 6.39
C SER A 490 -6.82 21.26 5.16
N SER A 491 -6.53 21.91 4.04
CA SER A 491 -7.19 21.71 2.74
C SER A 491 -6.21 21.41 1.61
N SER A 492 -4.97 21.07 1.94
CA SER A 492 -3.99 20.62 0.95
C SER A 492 -2.88 19.77 1.56
N ASN A 493 -2.18 19.02 0.71
CA ASN A 493 -0.98 18.26 1.03
C ASN A 493 -0.23 17.99 -0.30
N TYR A 494 0.47 19.01 -0.78
CA TYR A 494 1.05 19.06 -2.13
C TYR A 494 2.57 18.81 -2.11
N PRO A 495 3.17 18.00 -3.01
CA PRO A 495 2.56 17.40 -4.20
C PRO A 495 2.12 15.95 -4.01
N ARG A 496 1.91 15.44 -2.79
CA ARG A 496 1.29 14.10 -2.61
C ARG A 496 -0.03 14.04 -3.37
N PHE A 497 -0.87 15.04 -3.16
CA PHE A 497 -2.12 15.26 -3.85
C PHE A 497 -2.07 16.48 -4.76
N LEU A 498 -2.90 16.51 -5.80
CA LEU A 498 -3.11 17.70 -6.60
C LEU A 498 -3.83 18.75 -5.75
N ALA A 499 -3.43 20.02 -5.85
CA ALA A 499 -4.10 21.10 -5.15
C ALA A 499 -5.46 21.40 -5.82
N ASN A 500 -6.56 21.34 -5.07
CA ASN A 500 -7.87 21.69 -5.58
C ASN A 500 -7.94 23.19 -5.93
N PRO A 501 -8.38 23.57 -7.14
CA PRO A 501 -8.50 24.98 -7.55
C PRO A 501 -9.68 25.72 -6.89
N ASN A 502 -10.56 25.01 -6.18
CA ASN A 502 -11.80 25.49 -5.58
C ASN A 502 -12.85 26.00 -6.60
N THR A 503 -12.73 25.63 -7.88
CA THR A 503 -13.61 26.10 -8.96
C THR A 503 -14.69 25.11 -9.36
N GLY A 504 -14.57 23.83 -8.98
CA GLY A 504 -15.42 22.75 -9.49
C GLY A 504 -15.06 22.28 -10.91
N GLU A 505 -14.04 22.87 -11.54
CA GLU A 505 -13.60 22.45 -12.88
C GLU A 505 -13.00 21.02 -12.86
N PRO A 506 -13.12 20.26 -13.97
CA PRO A 506 -12.45 18.97 -14.15
C PRO A 506 -10.93 19.04 -14.00
N MET A 507 -10.32 17.97 -13.52
CA MET A 507 -8.85 17.89 -13.45
C MET A 507 -8.20 18.12 -14.82
N GLY A 508 -7.07 18.81 -14.84
CA GLY A 508 -6.35 19.15 -16.06
C GLY A 508 -7.02 20.20 -16.95
N ARG A 509 -8.20 20.72 -16.59
CA ARG A 509 -8.93 21.77 -17.34
C ARG A 509 -9.03 23.11 -16.60
N ASN A 510 -8.39 23.21 -15.43
CA ASN A 510 -8.42 24.40 -14.60
C ASN A 510 -7.75 25.58 -15.32
N THR A 511 -8.49 26.67 -15.51
CA THR A 511 -7.95 27.91 -16.10
C THR A 511 -7.77 29.02 -15.07
N THR A 512 -8.41 28.86 -13.91
CA THR A 512 -8.38 29.80 -12.79
C THR A 512 -8.40 29.05 -11.46
N TYR A 513 -8.26 29.77 -10.35
CA TYR A 513 -8.45 29.24 -9.00
C TYR A 513 -9.20 30.27 -8.14
N LYS A 514 -9.78 29.81 -7.04
CA LYS A 514 -10.36 30.64 -5.99
C LYS A 514 -9.65 30.38 -4.67
N VAL A 515 -9.43 31.44 -3.90
CA VAL A 515 -9.05 31.32 -2.49
C VAL A 515 -10.32 30.96 -1.72
N ALA A 516 -10.27 29.88 -0.94
CA ALA A 516 -11.41 29.38 -0.17
C ALA A 516 -11.27 29.72 1.31
N HIS A 517 -12.38 30.10 1.95
CA HIS A 517 -12.48 30.26 3.40
C HIS A 517 -13.17 29.02 3.97
N ASN A 518 -12.35 28.05 4.36
CA ASN A 518 -12.81 26.76 4.83
C ASN A 518 -13.01 26.80 6.34
N THR A 519 -14.08 26.17 6.81
CA THR A 519 -14.51 26.24 8.22
C THR A 519 -14.70 24.84 8.79
N ILE A 520 -14.18 24.60 10.00
CA ILE A 520 -14.42 23.39 10.79
C ILE A 520 -15.33 23.74 11.97
N TYR A 521 -16.38 22.95 12.16
CA TYR A 521 -17.33 23.08 13.25
C TYR A 521 -16.97 22.12 14.38
N LEU A 522 -17.06 22.62 15.61
CA LEU A 522 -16.53 21.99 16.82
C LEU A 522 -17.53 22.08 18.00
N ASP A 523 -18.79 22.39 17.71
CA ASP A 523 -19.83 22.53 18.73
C ASP A 523 -20.50 21.19 19.07
N SER A 524 -21.42 21.20 20.03
CA SER A 524 -22.08 19.99 20.53
C SER A 524 -23.02 19.33 19.51
N LEU A 525 -23.49 20.04 18.48
CA LEU A 525 -24.28 19.49 17.38
C LEU A 525 -23.39 19.00 16.22
N HIS A 526 -22.19 19.56 16.10
CA HIS A 526 -21.22 19.26 15.06
C HIS A 526 -19.88 18.77 15.65
N PRO A 527 -19.86 17.61 16.35
CA PRO A 527 -18.71 17.15 17.10
C PRO A 527 -17.65 16.51 16.19
N SER A 528 -16.86 17.33 15.48
CA SER A 528 -15.75 16.85 14.65
C SER A 528 -14.77 16.04 15.51
N CYS A 529 -14.32 14.89 15.01
CA CYS A 529 -13.43 13.98 15.75
C CYS A 529 -12.56 13.12 14.84
N ILE A 530 -11.45 12.63 15.40
CA ILE A 530 -10.77 11.44 14.88
C ILE A 530 -11.27 10.20 15.62
N VAL A 531 -11.47 9.11 14.90
CA VAL A 531 -11.91 7.82 15.43
C VAL A 531 -10.72 6.87 15.39
N LEU A 532 -10.27 6.45 16.57
CA LEU A 532 -9.14 5.54 16.72
C LEU A 532 -9.61 4.14 17.14
N PRO A 533 -9.08 3.06 16.54
CA PRO A 533 -9.39 1.68 16.89
C PRO A 533 -8.63 1.28 18.16
N TRP A 534 -9.18 1.64 19.32
CA TRP A 534 -8.50 1.46 20.60
C TRP A 534 -8.44 -0.02 21.02
N ILE A 535 -7.23 -0.48 21.28
CA ILE A 535 -6.95 -1.78 21.90
C ILE A 535 -6.62 -1.57 23.38
N LYS A 536 -7.32 -2.30 24.26
CA LYS A 536 -7.06 -2.23 25.70
C LYS A 536 -5.86 -3.10 26.05
N SER A 537 -4.88 -2.54 26.77
CA SER A 537 -3.58 -3.17 27.08
C SER A 537 -3.63 -4.52 27.80
N THR A 538 -4.79 -4.95 28.31
CA THR A 538 -5.00 -6.26 28.93
C THR A 538 -5.30 -7.39 27.94
N GLU A 539 -5.46 -7.09 26.64
CA GLU A 539 -5.68 -8.10 25.62
C GLU A 539 -4.36 -8.80 25.28
N ASN A 540 -4.30 -10.08 25.61
CA ASN A 540 -3.10 -10.90 25.52
C ASN A 540 -2.79 -11.19 24.05
N THR A 541 -1.98 -10.34 23.41
CA THR A 541 -1.51 -10.55 22.05
C THR A 541 -0.25 -11.39 22.05
N LYS A 542 -0.26 -12.49 21.31
CA LYS A 542 0.92 -13.35 21.16
C LYS A 542 1.93 -12.66 20.26
N THR A 543 3.18 -12.58 20.70
CA THR A 543 4.28 -12.12 19.85
C THR A 543 4.62 -13.16 18.79
N LEU A 544 5.21 -12.74 17.67
CA LEU A 544 5.72 -13.67 16.66
C LEU A 544 6.76 -14.63 17.27
N TRP A 545 7.60 -14.15 18.17
CA TRP A 545 8.62 -14.95 18.84
C TRP A 545 8.06 -16.04 19.76
N GLU A 546 6.97 -15.76 20.48
CA GLU A 546 6.27 -16.77 21.27
C GLU A 546 5.61 -17.81 20.36
N PHE A 547 4.96 -17.35 19.28
CA PHE A 547 4.36 -18.24 18.29
C PHE A 547 5.39 -19.21 17.70
N LEU A 548 6.51 -18.69 17.19
CA LEU A 548 7.53 -19.50 16.54
C LEU A 548 8.25 -20.44 17.51
N ARG A 549 8.33 -20.12 18.82
CA ARG A 549 8.86 -21.02 19.85
C ARG A 549 7.93 -22.19 20.17
N GLU A 550 6.63 -21.97 20.10
CA GLU A 550 5.62 -23.00 20.39
C GLU A 550 5.33 -23.90 19.17
N THR A 551 5.54 -23.39 17.96
CA THR A 551 5.28 -24.09 16.70
C THR A 551 6.51 -24.85 16.22
N LYS A 552 6.35 -26.15 15.91
CA LYS A 552 7.41 -26.98 15.34
C LYS A 552 7.46 -26.88 13.81
N PHE A 553 8.40 -26.09 13.30
CA PHE A 553 8.77 -26.06 11.88
C PHE A 553 9.80 -27.17 11.57
N ASN A 554 9.73 -27.73 10.36
CA ASN A 554 10.69 -28.66 9.79
C ASN A 554 12.05 -27.97 9.56
N THR A 555 12.04 -26.70 9.16
CA THR A 555 13.22 -25.83 9.09
C THR A 555 12.95 -24.54 9.89
N PRO A 556 13.72 -24.24 10.95
CA PRO A 556 13.48 -23.04 11.75
C PRO A 556 13.64 -21.76 10.91
N PRO A 557 12.73 -20.78 11.02
CA PRO A 557 12.88 -19.48 10.38
C PRO A 557 14.21 -18.82 10.78
N LEU A 558 14.88 -18.16 9.83
CA LEU A 558 16.14 -17.46 10.06
C LEU A 558 15.91 -16.09 10.71
N LEU A 559 15.45 -16.07 11.96
CA LEU A 559 15.35 -14.82 12.72
C LEU A 559 16.76 -14.33 13.06
N GLY A 560 17.13 -13.15 12.55
CA GLY A 560 18.41 -12.49 12.87
C GLY A 560 19.63 -12.96 12.07
N ARG A 561 19.45 -13.66 10.94
CA ARG A 561 20.50 -13.80 9.92
C ARG A 561 20.15 -12.95 8.71
N LYS A 562 21.16 -12.28 8.13
CA LYS A 562 20.99 -11.50 6.90
C LYS A 562 20.31 -12.36 5.82
N PRO A 563 19.34 -11.81 5.06
CA PRO A 563 18.72 -12.54 3.97
C PRO A 563 19.77 -12.93 2.92
N PHE A 564 19.49 -13.98 2.15
CA PHE A 564 20.32 -14.42 1.01
C PHE A 564 20.45 -13.35 -0.10
N PHE A 565 19.68 -12.26 -0.01
CA PHE A 565 19.58 -11.18 -1.01
C PHE A 565 19.86 -9.78 -0.42
N SER A 566 20.68 -9.65 0.63
CA SER A 566 21.22 -8.34 1.05
C SER A 566 22.40 -7.90 0.19
#